data_AF-A0A436CI86-F1
#
_entry.id   AF-A0A436CI86-F1
#
_cell.length_a   1.000
_cell.length_b   1.000
_cell.length_c   1.000
_cell.angle_alpha   90.00
_cell.angle_beta   90.00
_cell.angle_gamma   90.00
#
_symmetry.space_group_name_H-M   'P 1'
#
loop_
_entity.id
_entity.type
_entity.pdbx_description
1 polymer ?
#
loop_
_entity_poly.entity_id
_entity_poly.type
_entity_poly.pdbx_seq_one_letter_code
_entity_poly.pdbx_strand_id
1 'polypeptide(L)' 'MKITDVKTWVVDNPPPGIGGKYFIFVKLTTDGGVVGYGEA' A
#
# COMPACT_ATOMS: atom_id res chain seq x y z
N MET A 1 -0.65 20.94 -1.60
CA MET A 1 0.14 19.78 -1.15
C MET A 1 -0.54 19.16 0.06
N LYS A 2 -1.49 18.28 -0.20
CA LYS A 2 -2.25 17.50 0.78
C LYS A 2 -2.62 16.15 0.17
N ILE A 3 -2.83 15.13 0.99
CA ILE A 3 -3.33 13.83 0.54
C ILE A 3 -4.85 13.93 0.37
N THR A 4 -5.36 13.38 -0.73
CA THR A 4 -6.78 13.42 -1.09
C THR A 4 -7.40 12.05 -1.24
N ASP A 5 -6.59 11.01 -1.45
CA ASP A 5 -7.06 9.64 -1.64
C ASP A 5 -6.08 8.65 -0.99
N VAL A 6 -6.65 7.58 -0.44
CA VAL A 6 -5.94 6.43 0.10
C VAL A 6 -6.59 5.15 -0.43
N LYS A 7 -5.75 4.27 -0.96
CA LYS A 7 -6.13 2.91 -1.32
C LYS A 7 -5.25 1.92 -0.60
N THR A 8 -5.86 0.90 -0.02
CA THR A 8 -5.16 -0.17 0.69
C THR A 8 -5.34 -1.51 -0.01
N TRP A 9 -4.37 -2.39 0.18
CA TRP A 9 -4.43 -3.78 -0.20
C TRP A 9 -3.85 -4.63 0.91
N VAL A 10 -4.53 -5.73 1.19
CA VAL A 10 -3.95 -6.85 1.94
C VAL A 10 -3.63 -7.92 0.90
N VAL A 11 -2.35 -8.21 0.74
CA VAL A 11 -1.86 -9.14 -0.27
C VAL A 11 -1.37 -10.40 0.43
N ASP A 12 -2.03 -11.52 0.16
CA ASP A 12 -1.61 -12.83 0.67
C ASP A 12 -0.19 -13.17 0.18
N ASN A 13 0.64 -13.75 1.04
CA ASN A 13 1.96 -14.25 0.69
C ASN A 13 1.90 -15.78 0.56
N PRO A 14 1.80 -16.33 -0.67
CA PRO A 14 1.57 -17.74 -0.86
C PRO A 14 2.69 -18.60 -0.24
N PRO A 15 2.43 -19.89 0.02
CA PRO A 15 3.46 -20.81 0.54
C PRO A 15 4.76 -20.74 -0.29
N PRO A 16 5.94 -20.66 0.36
CA PRO A 16 6.20 -20.92 1.78
C PRO A 16 5.99 -19.73 2.74
N GLY A 17 5.51 -18.56 2.28
CA GLY A 17 5.16 -17.43 3.18
C GLY A 17 6.37 -16.78 3.88
N ILE A 18 7.55 -16.81 3.27
CA ILE A 18 8.76 -16.19 3.85
C ILE A 18 8.57 -14.67 3.87
N GLY A 19 8.83 -14.04 5.02
CA GLY A 19 8.61 -12.61 5.23
C GLY A 19 7.26 -12.25 5.84
N GLY A 20 6.37 -13.23 6.09
CA GLY A 20 5.07 -13.01 6.73
C GLY A 20 3.92 -13.64 5.95
N LYS A 21 2.72 -13.67 6.56
CA LYS A 21 1.52 -14.26 5.94
C LYS A 21 0.90 -13.39 4.85
N TYR A 22 0.98 -12.09 5.02
CA TYR A 22 0.46 -11.11 4.08
C TYR A 22 1.23 -9.80 4.24
N PHE A 23 1.16 -8.98 3.20
CA PHE A 23 1.69 -7.63 3.18
C PHE A 23 0.53 -6.63 3.13
N ILE A 24 0.68 -5.49 3.81
CA ILE A 24 -0.30 -4.41 3.76
C ILE A 24 0.32 -3.27 2.98
N PHE A 25 -0.19 -3.04 1.78
CA PHE A 25 0.24 -1.92 0.95
C PHE A 25 -0.75 -0.77 1.01
N VAL A 26 -0.20 0.44 0.86
CA VAL A 26 -0.93 1.69 0.78
C VAL A 26 -0.48 2.46 -0.48
N LYS A 27 -1.44 3.05 -1.17
CA LYS A 27 -1.23 4.08 -2.19
C LYS A 27 -1.90 5.36 -1.74
N LEU A 28 -1.16 6.45 -1.76
CA LEU A 28 -1.67 7.79 -1.48
C LEU A 28 -1.63 8.62 -2.76
N THR A 29 -2.70 9.37 -3.02
CA THR A 29 -2.73 10.37 -4.09
C THR A 29 -2.94 11.75 -3.47
N THR A 30 -2.23 12.74 -4.00
CA THR A 30 -2.28 14.11 -3.50
C THR A 30 -3.18 15.01 -4.36
N ASP A 31 -3.51 16.19 -3.84
CA ASP A 31 -4.28 17.22 -4.56
C ASP A 31 -3.64 17.67 -5.88
N GLY A 32 -2.31 17.57 -6.00
CA GLY A 32 -1.55 17.83 -7.21
C GLY A 32 -1.32 16.61 -8.10
N GLY A 33 -1.92 15.46 -7.80
CA GLY A 33 -1.80 14.23 -8.59
C GLY A 33 -0.54 13.39 -8.34
N VAL A 34 0.35 13.80 -7.43
CA VAL A 34 1.51 12.97 -7.02
C VAL A 34 1.01 11.70 -6.34
N VAL A 35 1.59 10.56 -6.73
CA VAL A 35 1.28 9.23 -6.21
C VAL A 35 2.48 8.70 -5.42
N GLY A 36 2.22 8.16 -4.23
CA GLY A 36 3.20 7.44 -3.41
C GLY A 36 2.69 6.09 -2.98
N TYR A 37 3.60 5.13 -2.82
CA TYR A 37 3.34 3.78 -2.31
C TYR A 37 4.13 3.53 -1.03
N GLY A 38 3.60 2.72 -0.13
CA GLY A 38 4.25 2.31 1.11
C GLY A 38 3.71 1.00 1.65
N GLU A 39 4.36 0.51 2.71
CA GLU A 39 4.04 -0.70 3.46
C GLU A 39 3.95 -0.36 4.96
N ALA A 40 3.07 -1.05 5.70
CA ALA A 40 2.79 -0.80 7.12
C ALA A 40 3.13 -2.00 8.00
#